data_AF-A0A554VDE9-F1
#
_entry.id   AF-A0A554VDE9-F1
#
_cell.length_a   1.000
_cell.length_b   1.000
_cell.length_c   1.000
_cell.angle_alpha   90.00
_cell.angle_beta   90.00
_cell.angle_gamma   90.00
#
_symmetry.space_group_name_H-M   'P 1'
#
loop_
_entity.id
_entity.type
_entity.pdbx_description
1 polymer ?
#
loop_
_entity_poly.entity_id
_entity_poly.type
_entity_poly.pdbx_seq_one_letter_code
_entity_poly.pdbx_strand_id
1 'polypeptide(L)'
;MNLQYILLGLILIISCKSNTNKDEKEEKLIEESNKEEEVAKENSKEFITFCFYQLDDKYSNENDSIKIQEWIKKESDIIKTGKLNSNDLFDHNAGGPNGAEWNAGTHIYLVIQQSPSSVAENPKIWINGKPFYDKSIYESKDLKWFLIRKEYWYNQLRDVNSADIKDLYPDPEIQNAIKNEEYEPYVGQVLRFDISYENLHRITKYFHVAYGE
;
A
#
# COMPACT_ATOMS: atom_id res chain seq x y z
N MET A 1 -42.34 -29.07 -41.64
CA MET A 1 -42.08 -28.07 -42.70
C MET A 1 -42.54 -26.74 -42.16
N ASN A 2 -41.62 -25.78 -42.09
CA ASN A 2 -41.79 -24.44 -41.55
C ASN A 2 -42.99 -23.70 -42.19
N LEU A 3 -43.66 -22.82 -41.43
CA LEU A 3 -43.53 -21.36 -41.63
C LEU A 3 -44.47 -20.57 -40.69
N GLN A 4 -43.85 -19.58 -40.02
CA GLN A 4 -44.33 -18.22 -39.84
C GLN A 4 -45.47 -17.92 -38.84
N TYR A 5 -45.01 -17.49 -37.66
CA TYR A 5 -45.52 -16.33 -36.92
C TYR A 5 -45.93 -15.17 -37.83
N ILE A 6 -46.98 -14.45 -37.44
CA ILE A 6 -47.07 -12.97 -37.32
C ILE A 6 -48.57 -12.61 -37.10
N LEU A 7 -48.91 -12.02 -35.95
CA LEU A 7 -49.29 -10.60 -35.82
C LEU A 7 -49.99 -10.34 -34.47
N LEU A 8 -49.44 -9.36 -33.75
CA LEU A 8 -49.93 -8.76 -32.51
C LEU A 8 -51.24 -7.97 -32.70
N GLY A 9 -51.99 -7.83 -31.60
CA GLY A 9 -52.81 -6.64 -31.31
C GLY A 9 -53.76 -6.86 -30.12
N LEU A 10 -53.33 -6.59 -28.87
CA LEU A 10 -53.58 -5.36 -28.09
C LEU A 10 -54.98 -5.35 -27.41
N ILE A 11 -55.12 -5.43 -26.07
CA ILE A 11 -55.11 -4.29 -25.10
C ILE A 11 -55.31 -4.90 -23.67
N LEU A 12 -54.44 -4.66 -22.67
CA LEU A 12 -54.47 -3.59 -21.63
C LEU A 12 -55.62 -3.84 -20.60
N ILE A 13 -55.45 -3.96 -19.26
CA ILE A 13 -55.03 -2.93 -18.27
C ILE A 13 -54.94 -3.54 -16.82
N ILE A 14 -53.80 -3.33 -16.14
CA ILE A 14 -53.53 -2.87 -14.74
C ILE A 14 -54.20 -3.59 -13.54
N SER A 15 -53.43 -4.14 -12.58
CA SER A 15 -53.07 -3.45 -11.31
C SER A 15 -52.33 -4.28 -10.24
N CYS A 16 -51.42 -3.58 -9.55
CA CYS A 16 -50.98 -3.70 -8.13
C CYS A 16 -49.78 -4.58 -7.69
N LYS A 17 -48.70 -3.86 -7.30
CA LYS A 17 -47.77 -4.06 -6.14
C LYS A 17 -46.86 -5.31 -6.13
N SER A 18 -45.58 -5.29 -5.75
CA SER A 18 -44.74 -4.27 -5.11
C SER A 18 -43.25 -4.47 -5.48
N ASN A 19 -42.50 -3.38 -5.40
CA ASN A 19 -41.03 -3.31 -5.35
C ASN A 19 -40.46 -4.27 -4.28
N THR A 20 -39.82 -5.37 -4.68
CA THR A 20 -39.08 -6.23 -3.74
C THR A 20 -37.82 -6.88 -4.34
N ASN A 21 -37.45 -6.51 -5.58
CA ASN A 21 -36.33 -7.16 -6.30
C ASN A 21 -35.14 -6.24 -6.63
N LYS A 22 -35.12 -4.99 -6.12
CA LYS A 22 -33.94 -4.12 -6.23
C LYS A 22 -33.06 -4.24 -4.99
N ASP A 23 -33.67 -4.28 -3.80
CA ASP A 23 -32.95 -4.36 -2.54
C ASP A 23 -32.19 -5.69 -2.38
N GLU A 24 -32.77 -6.84 -2.78
CA GLU A 24 -32.07 -8.15 -2.71
C GLU A 24 -30.87 -8.26 -3.69
N LYS A 25 -30.88 -7.50 -4.79
CA LYS A 25 -29.76 -7.47 -5.75
C LYS A 25 -28.64 -6.56 -5.27
N GLU A 26 -28.98 -5.43 -4.65
CA GLU A 26 -28.00 -4.55 -3.99
C GLU A 26 -27.43 -5.21 -2.72
N GLU A 27 -28.25 -5.88 -1.90
CA GLU A 27 -27.76 -6.64 -0.73
C GLU A 27 -26.83 -7.78 -1.13
N LYS A 28 -27.13 -8.54 -2.19
CA LYS A 28 -26.20 -9.57 -2.70
C LYS A 28 -24.90 -9.00 -3.24
N LEU A 29 -24.95 -7.86 -3.94
CA LEU A 29 -23.76 -7.17 -4.44
C LEU A 29 -22.90 -6.62 -3.28
N ILE A 30 -23.54 -6.16 -2.20
CA ILE A 30 -22.87 -5.67 -0.98
C ILE A 30 -22.33 -6.85 -0.16
N GLU A 31 -23.05 -7.97 -0.04
CA GLU A 31 -22.55 -9.19 0.61
C GLU A 31 -21.38 -9.82 -0.15
N GLU A 32 -21.43 -9.84 -1.49
CA GLU A 32 -20.34 -10.34 -2.33
C GLU A 32 -19.12 -9.41 -2.29
N SER A 33 -19.30 -8.07 -2.29
CA SER A 33 -18.18 -7.13 -2.12
C SER A 33 -17.58 -7.17 -0.71
N ASN A 34 -18.41 -7.33 0.32
CA ASN A 34 -17.95 -7.46 1.70
C ASN A 34 -17.22 -8.80 1.93
N LYS A 35 -17.66 -9.89 1.27
CA LYS A 35 -16.93 -11.16 1.27
C LYS A 35 -15.61 -11.07 0.50
N GLU A 36 -15.57 -10.39 -0.63
CA GLU A 36 -14.31 -10.17 -1.37
C GLU A 36 -13.34 -9.27 -0.57
N GLU A 37 -13.84 -8.26 0.14
CA GLU A 37 -13.03 -7.45 1.07
C GLU A 37 -12.57 -8.22 2.32
N GLU A 38 -13.42 -9.07 2.91
CA GLU A 38 -13.03 -9.93 4.05
C GLU A 38 -12.03 -11.00 3.61
N VAL A 39 -12.22 -11.64 2.46
CA VAL A 39 -11.26 -12.62 1.90
C VAL A 39 -9.95 -11.94 1.49
N ALA A 40 -9.99 -10.69 1.00
CA ALA A 40 -8.78 -9.89 0.75
C ALA A 40 -8.07 -9.48 2.04
N LYS A 41 -8.80 -9.17 3.14
CA LYS A 41 -8.23 -8.90 4.48
C LYS A 41 -7.71 -10.15 5.17
N GLU A 42 -8.29 -11.31 4.91
CA GLU A 42 -7.86 -12.58 5.52
C GLU A 42 -6.64 -13.17 4.79
N ASN A 43 -6.51 -12.94 3.47
CA ASN A 43 -5.33 -13.30 2.68
C ASN A 43 -4.17 -12.29 2.77
N SER A 44 -4.33 -11.12 3.42
CA SER A 44 -3.27 -10.11 3.52
C SER A 44 -2.22 -10.39 4.61
N LYS A 45 -2.20 -11.57 5.24
CA LYS A 45 -1.35 -11.89 6.40
C LYS A 45 -0.05 -12.64 6.05
N GLU A 46 0.44 -12.56 4.83
CA GLU A 46 1.65 -13.31 4.46
C GLU A 46 2.95 -12.62 4.89
N PHE A 47 2.94 -11.29 5.00
CA PHE A 47 4.05 -10.50 5.52
C PHE A 47 3.59 -9.10 5.94
N ILE A 48 4.32 -8.50 6.88
CA ILE A 48 4.14 -7.13 7.37
C ILE A 48 5.38 -6.34 6.97
N THR A 49 5.22 -5.07 6.60
CA THR A 49 6.34 -4.23 6.17
C THR A 49 6.42 -2.97 7.00
N PHE A 50 7.63 -2.55 7.35
CA PHE A 50 7.92 -1.31 8.07
C PHE A 50 8.98 -0.50 7.32
N CYS A 51 8.94 0.82 7.47
CA CYS A 51 9.93 1.72 6.92
C CYS A 51 10.42 2.65 8.03
N PHE A 52 11.73 2.79 8.16
CA PHE A 52 12.36 3.67 9.13
C PHE A 52 13.36 4.58 8.45
N TYR A 53 13.54 5.77 8.98
CA TYR A 53 14.79 6.46 8.73
C TYR A 53 15.90 5.92 9.58
N GLN A 54 17.12 6.18 9.12
CA GLN A 54 18.30 5.87 9.88
C GLN A 54 18.20 6.44 11.30
N LEU A 55 18.20 5.55 12.29
CA LEU A 55 18.09 5.90 13.71
C LEU A 55 16.81 6.69 14.06
N ASP A 56 15.72 6.48 13.31
CA ASP A 56 14.45 7.20 13.47
C ASP A 56 14.58 8.74 13.34
N ASP A 57 15.62 9.23 12.66
CA ASP A 57 15.88 10.66 12.46
C ASP A 57 16.05 11.01 10.98
N LYS A 58 15.15 11.87 10.47
CA LYS A 58 15.12 12.32 9.07
C LYS A 58 16.33 13.13 8.62
N TYR A 59 17.12 13.63 9.57
CA TYR A 59 18.35 14.38 9.33
C TYR A 59 19.62 13.63 9.77
N SER A 60 19.47 12.34 10.13
CA SER A 60 20.60 11.53 10.59
C SER A 60 21.74 11.52 9.58
N ASN A 61 22.91 11.93 10.05
CA ASN A 61 24.19 11.85 9.35
C ASN A 61 25.15 10.84 10.02
N GLU A 62 24.62 10.03 10.95
CA GLU A 62 25.41 9.03 11.66
C GLU A 62 25.93 7.96 10.68
N ASN A 63 27.17 7.54 10.85
CA ASN A 63 27.80 6.51 10.02
C ASN A 63 28.49 5.43 10.87
N ASP A 64 28.41 5.53 12.19
CA ASP A 64 28.92 4.52 13.11
C ASP A 64 28.13 3.21 12.96
N SER A 65 28.81 2.22 12.37
CA SER A 65 28.25 0.89 12.14
C SER A 65 27.77 0.20 13.42
N ILE A 66 28.42 0.43 14.58
CA ILE A 66 28.04 -0.22 15.83
C ILE A 66 26.70 0.33 16.30
N LYS A 67 26.55 1.65 16.33
CA LYS A 67 25.29 2.30 16.73
C LYS A 67 24.13 1.90 15.82
N ILE A 68 24.37 1.85 14.51
CA ILE A 68 23.36 1.44 13.53
C ILE A 68 22.93 -0.01 13.79
N GLN A 69 23.87 -0.92 14.03
CA GLN A 69 23.56 -2.33 14.29
C GLN A 69 22.83 -2.53 15.63
N GLU A 70 23.20 -1.79 16.66
CA GLU A 70 22.50 -1.79 17.96
C GLU A 70 21.06 -1.29 17.82
N TRP A 71 20.85 -0.22 17.04
CA TRP A 71 19.52 0.28 16.73
C TRP A 71 18.69 -0.73 15.93
N ILE A 72 19.21 -1.30 14.84
CA ILE A 72 18.52 -2.35 14.05
C ILE A 72 18.10 -3.51 14.95
N LYS A 73 18.96 -3.93 15.87
CA LYS A 73 18.65 -5.01 16.81
C LYS A 73 17.51 -4.61 17.75
N LYS A 74 17.57 -3.42 18.34
CA LYS A 74 16.52 -2.90 19.22
C LYS A 74 15.16 -2.84 18.51
N GLU A 75 15.11 -2.28 17.30
CA GLU A 75 13.88 -2.18 16.53
C GLU A 75 13.37 -3.56 16.07
N SER A 76 14.27 -4.48 15.72
CA SER A 76 13.92 -5.88 15.43
C SER A 76 13.25 -6.57 16.62
N ASP A 77 13.75 -6.35 17.84
CA ASP A 77 13.16 -6.90 19.06
C ASP A 77 11.76 -6.31 19.31
N ILE A 78 11.57 -5.01 19.07
CA ILE A 78 10.27 -4.35 19.17
C ILE A 78 9.26 -4.94 18.18
N ILE A 79 9.64 -5.09 16.90
CA ILE A 79 8.81 -5.70 15.85
C ILE A 79 8.39 -7.11 16.27
N LYS A 80 9.34 -7.93 16.73
CA LYS A 80 9.08 -9.32 17.14
C LYS A 80 8.15 -9.45 18.35
N THR A 81 8.11 -8.43 19.22
CA THR A 81 7.17 -8.43 20.36
C THR A 81 5.73 -8.09 19.99
N GLY A 82 5.44 -7.75 18.72
CA GLY A 82 4.10 -7.35 18.27
C GLY A 82 3.65 -6.02 18.88
N LYS A 83 4.59 -5.19 19.32
CA LYS A 83 4.31 -3.83 19.81
C LYS A 83 4.05 -2.84 18.68
N LEU A 84 4.51 -3.16 17.47
CA LEU A 84 4.22 -2.44 16.24
C LEU A 84 3.20 -3.28 15.46
N ASN A 85 1.97 -2.79 15.34
CA ASN A 85 0.84 -3.50 14.75
C ASN A 85 0.21 -2.69 13.61
N SER A 86 1.03 -2.18 12.70
CA SER A 86 0.51 -1.56 11.48
C SER A 86 0.79 -2.39 10.23
N ASN A 87 -0.23 -2.47 9.36
CA ASN A 87 -0.14 -2.97 8.00
C ASN A 87 0.22 -1.85 7.00
N ASP A 88 0.44 -0.62 7.48
CA ASP A 88 0.97 0.45 6.67
C ASP A 88 2.48 0.60 6.85
N LEU A 89 3.17 0.60 5.70
CA LEU A 89 4.63 0.66 5.62
C LEU A 89 5.19 1.90 6.32
N PHE A 90 4.38 2.95 6.44
CA PHE A 90 4.78 4.26 6.93
C PHE A 90 4.14 4.64 8.28
N ASP A 91 3.30 3.81 8.90
CA ASP A 91 2.60 4.19 10.13
C ASP A 91 3.49 4.37 11.37
N HIS A 92 4.73 3.88 11.34
CA HIS A 92 5.67 3.98 12.45
C HIS A 92 6.91 4.76 12.03
N ASN A 93 7.15 5.92 12.67
CA ASN A 93 8.30 6.82 12.50
C ASN A 93 8.65 7.28 11.06
N ALA A 94 7.91 6.80 10.05
CA ALA A 94 7.95 7.23 8.65
C ALA A 94 6.62 7.86 8.18
N GLY A 95 5.76 8.21 9.14
CA GLY A 95 4.60 9.12 9.03
C GLY A 95 3.64 8.91 7.87
N GLY A 96 2.90 7.80 7.94
CA GLY A 96 1.58 7.58 7.36
C GLY A 96 1.41 7.90 5.86
N PRO A 97 0.17 7.83 5.38
CA PRO A 97 -0.18 8.25 4.03
C PRO A 97 -0.34 9.78 3.89
N ASN A 98 -0.34 10.54 5.00
CA ASN A 98 -0.59 11.99 5.05
C ASN A 98 0.05 12.66 6.30
N GLY A 99 1.37 12.61 6.46
CA GLY A 99 2.04 13.14 7.65
C GLY A 99 3.44 13.70 7.41
N ALA A 100 3.48 14.99 7.07
CA ALA A 100 4.62 15.93 7.19
C ALA A 100 5.84 15.74 6.27
N GLU A 101 5.92 16.60 5.24
CA GLU A 101 7.16 17.20 4.68
C GLU A 101 8.48 16.44 4.97
N TRP A 102 8.79 15.50 4.08
CA TRP A 102 9.96 14.63 4.16
C TRP A 102 11.06 15.07 3.19
N ASN A 103 11.64 16.26 3.40
CA ASN A 103 12.96 16.62 2.86
C ASN A 103 14.08 15.86 3.60
N ALA A 104 13.96 14.54 3.70
CA ALA A 104 14.77 13.71 4.60
C ALA A 104 16.18 13.50 4.04
N GLY A 105 17.17 14.04 4.73
CA GLY A 105 18.57 14.03 4.32
C GLY A 105 19.30 12.70 4.51
N THR A 106 18.61 11.56 4.69
CA THR A 106 19.19 10.32 5.23
C THR A 106 18.79 9.04 4.49
N HIS A 107 19.31 7.90 4.95
CA HIS A 107 19.01 6.57 4.44
C HIS A 107 17.66 6.05 4.93
N ILE A 108 17.02 5.21 4.11
CA ILE A 108 15.77 4.51 4.43
C ILE A 108 16.08 3.04 4.73
N TYR A 109 15.46 2.50 5.78
CA TYR A 109 15.51 1.09 6.14
C TYR A 109 14.13 0.48 5.91
N LEU A 110 14.03 -0.40 4.91
CA LEU A 110 12.83 -1.19 4.64
C LEU A 110 12.93 -2.52 5.38
N VAL A 111 11.93 -2.84 6.17
CA VAL A 111 11.85 -4.07 6.97
C VAL A 111 10.67 -4.90 6.50
N ILE A 112 10.91 -6.19 6.31
CA ILE A 112 9.89 -7.13 5.86
C ILE A 112 9.85 -8.28 6.87
N GLN A 113 8.76 -8.36 7.62
CA GLN A 113 8.47 -9.47 8.53
C GLN A 113 7.62 -10.51 7.82
N GLN A 114 8.14 -11.72 7.67
CA GLN A 114 7.52 -12.81 6.94
C GLN A 114 6.82 -13.77 7.90
N SER A 115 5.71 -14.37 7.44
CA SER A 115 5.15 -15.53 8.13
C SER A 115 6.18 -16.68 8.19
N PRO A 116 6.22 -17.46 9.28
CA PRO A 116 7.06 -18.65 9.37
C PRO A 116 6.89 -19.67 8.22
N SER A 117 5.76 -19.64 7.51
CA SER A 117 5.48 -20.49 6.34
C SER A 117 6.15 -20.03 5.05
N SER A 118 6.56 -18.76 4.94
CA SER A 118 7.14 -18.13 3.73
C SER A 118 8.66 -17.90 3.82
N VAL A 119 9.30 -18.37 4.90
CA VAL A 119 10.71 -18.13 5.26
C VAL A 119 11.72 -18.54 4.19
N ALA A 120 11.39 -19.50 3.32
CA ALA A 120 12.30 -19.99 2.29
C ALA A 120 12.46 -19.02 1.10
N GLU A 121 11.59 -18.00 0.98
CA GLU A 121 11.56 -17.12 -0.18
C GLU A 121 12.14 -15.73 0.12
N ASN A 122 12.83 -15.17 -0.88
CA ASN A 122 13.30 -13.79 -0.82
C ASN A 122 12.26 -12.85 -1.43
N PRO A 123 11.94 -11.73 -0.76
CA PRO A 123 11.05 -10.74 -1.35
C PRO A 123 11.70 -10.14 -2.59
N LYS A 124 10.90 -9.96 -3.63
CA LYS A 124 11.24 -9.12 -4.77
C LYS A 124 10.74 -7.72 -4.48
N ILE A 125 11.62 -6.73 -4.60
CA ILE A 125 11.34 -5.33 -4.30
C ILE A 125 11.52 -4.54 -5.59
N TRP A 126 10.57 -3.66 -5.91
CA TRP A 126 10.71 -2.65 -6.95
C TRP A 126 10.46 -1.27 -6.37
N ILE A 127 11.23 -0.31 -6.86
CA ILE A 127 11.13 1.11 -6.50
C ILE A 127 10.81 1.87 -7.78
N ASN A 128 9.63 2.49 -7.83
CA ASN A 128 9.05 3.12 -9.03
C ASN A 128 9.14 2.21 -10.27
N GLY A 129 8.77 0.93 -10.10
CA GLY A 129 8.77 -0.09 -11.15
C GLY A 129 10.15 -0.62 -11.54
N LYS A 130 11.24 -0.08 -10.99
CA LYS A 130 12.60 -0.60 -11.21
C LYS A 130 12.96 -1.62 -10.14
N PRO A 131 13.46 -2.81 -10.50
CA PRO A 131 13.88 -3.80 -9.52
C PRO A 131 14.98 -3.26 -8.60
N PHE A 132 14.85 -3.52 -7.30
CA PHE A 132 15.84 -3.24 -6.27
C PHE A 132 16.55 -4.54 -5.88
N TYR A 133 17.87 -4.57 -6.06
CA TYR A 133 18.66 -5.82 -6.00
C TYR A 133 19.61 -5.90 -4.79
N ASP A 134 19.59 -4.93 -3.88
CA ASP A 134 20.48 -4.98 -2.73
C ASP A 134 20.09 -6.14 -1.80
N LYS A 135 21.12 -6.76 -1.23
CA LYS A 135 20.95 -7.84 -0.24
C LYS A 135 20.43 -7.28 1.07
N SER A 136 19.77 -8.14 1.85
CA SER A 136 19.44 -7.83 3.23
C SER A 136 20.72 -7.51 4.02
N ILE A 137 20.69 -6.42 4.79
CA ILE A 137 21.80 -6.01 5.68
C ILE A 137 21.71 -6.68 7.05
N TYR A 138 20.52 -7.19 7.39
CA TYR A 138 20.24 -8.00 8.57
C TYR A 138 19.12 -8.97 8.21
N GLU A 139 19.29 -10.23 8.61
CA GLU A 139 18.31 -11.29 8.38
C GLU A 139 18.19 -12.16 9.63
N SER A 140 16.96 -12.33 10.09
CA SER A 140 16.56 -13.44 10.96
C SER A 140 15.56 -14.32 10.25
N LYS A 141 15.18 -15.45 10.87
CA LYS A 141 14.26 -16.44 10.30
C LYS A 141 13.02 -15.81 9.65
N ASP A 142 12.47 -14.78 10.25
CA ASP A 142 11.19 -14.15 9.94
C ASP A 142 11.30 -12.65 9.62
N LEU A 143 12.51 -12.07 9.57
CA LEU A 143 12.68 -10.62 9.45
C LEU A 143 13.86 -10.29 8.54
N LYS A 144 13.64 -9.45 7.54
CA LYS A 144 14.67 -8.99 6.60
C LYS A 144 14.73 -7.47 6.58
N TRP A 145 15.93 -6.92 6.72
CA TRP A 145 16.18 -5.48 6.64
C TRP A 145 16.95 -5.16 5.37
N PHE A 146 16.49 -4.13 4.65
CA PHE A 146 17.10 -3.63 3.43
C PHE A 146 17.48 -2.16 3.63
N LEU A 147 18.73 -1.83 3.32
CA LEU A 147 19.20 -0.45 3.31
C LEU A 147 18.96 0.15 1.94
N ILE A 148 18.13 1.18 1.87
CA ILE A 148 17.94 1.98 0.67
C ILE A 148 18.68 3.30 0.88
N ARG A 149 19.85 3.41 0.25
CA ARG A 149 20.72 4.58 0.38
C ARG A 149 20.04 5.84 -0.12
N LYS A 150 20.37 6.96 0.52
CA LYS A 150 19.82 8.28 0.23
C LYS A 150 19.95 8.62 -1.25
N GLU A 151 21.16 8.47 -1.76
CA GLU A 151 21.53 8.79 -3.13
C GLU A 151 20.72 7.96 -4.11
N TYR A 152 20.45 6.70 -3.77
CA TYR A 152 19.64 5.83 -4.63
C TYR A 152 18.18 6.29 -4.66
N TRP A 153 17.54 6.43 -3.49
CA TRP A 153 16.10 6.71 -3.46
C TRP A 153 15.76 8.12 -3.93
N TYR A 154 16.60 9.12 -3.64
CA TYR A 154 16.47 10.47 -4.21
C TYR A 154 16.46 10.43 -5.74
N ASN A 155 17.34 9.63 -6.35
CA ASN A 155 17.40 9.48 -7.80
C ASN A 155 16.25 8.65 -8.38
N GLN A 156 15.48 7.96 -7.54
CA GLN A 156 14.29 7.25 -7.98
C GLN A 156 13.01 8.06 -7.83
N LEU A 157 13.03 9.21 -7.14
CA LEU A 157 11.87 10.08 -7.04
C LEU A 157 11.36 10.48 -8.43
N ARG A 158 10.04 10.56 -8.56
CA ARG A 158 9.35 11.00 -9.78
C ARG A 158 8.16 11.87 -9.40
N ASP A 159 7.69 12.67 -10.33
CA ASP A 159 6.49 13.46 -10.11
C ASP A 159 5.26 12.56 -9.90
N VAL A 160 4.31 13.07 -9.11
CA VAL A 160 3.03 12.42 -8.87
C VAL A 160 2.21 12.43 -10.16
N ASN A 161 1.59 11.30 -10.51
CA ASN A 161 0.72 11.18 -11.66
C ASN A 161 -0.69 10.71 -11.29
N SER A 162 -1.62 10.74 -12.25
CA SER A 162 -3.03 10.43 -12.02
C SER A 162 -3.29 9.01 -11.49
N ALA A 163 -2.43 8.05 -11.82
CA ALA A 163 -2.55 6.68 -11.33
C ALA A 163 -2.17 6.53 -9.86
N ASP A 164 -1.44 7.49 -9.28
CA ASP A 164 -1.02 7.43 -7.88
C ASP A 164 -2.09 7.98 -6.92
N ILE A 165 -2.96 8.87 -7.42
CA ILE A 165 -3.83 9.71 -6.58
C ILE A 165 -4.77 8.90 -5.70
N LYS A 166 -5.35 7.83 -6.23
CA LYS A 166 -6.29 6.98 -5.48
C LYS A 166 -5.59 6.27 -4.31
N ASP A 167 -4.35 5.85 -4.51
CA ASP A 167 -3.59 5.08 -3.53
C ASP A 167 -2.89 6.00 -2.52
N LEU A 168 -2.48 7.20 -2.94
CA LEU A 168 -1.92 8.23 -2.07
C LEU A 168 -2.97 8.85 -1.15
N TYR A 169 -4.16 9.14 -1.68
CA TYR A 169 -5.22 9.83 -0.95
C TYR A 169 -6.49 8.99 -0.90
N PRO A 170 -6.51 7.84 -0.20
CA PRO A 170 -7.67 6.95 -0.20
C PRO A 170 -8.91 7.55 0.48
N ASP A 171 -8.74 8.63 1.26
CA ASP A 171 -9.82 9.32 1.96
C ASP A 171 -10.86 9.89 0.98
N PRO A 172 -12.15 9.50 1.07
CA PRO A 172 -13.21 9.99 0.20
C PRO A 172 -13.38 11.51 0.22
N GLU A 173 -13.15 12.18 1.35
CA GLU A 173 -13.23 13.63 1.48
C GLU A 173 -12.12 14.31 0.65
N ILE A 174 -10.88 13.81 0.77
CA ILE A 174 -9.75 14.30 -0.04
C ILE A 174 -9.99 14.02 -1.53
N GLN A 175 -10.49 12.83 -1.88
CA GLN A 175 -10.84 12.48 -3.25
C GLN A 175 -11.92 13.40 -3.84
N ASN A 176 -12.88 13.84 -3.03
CA ASN A 176 -13.90 14.80 -3.46
C ASN A 176 -13.31 16.21 -3.61
N ALA A 177 -12.45 16.65 -2.69
CA ALA A 177 -11.73 17.92 -2.82
C ALA A 177 -10.88 17.98 -4.10
N ILE A 178 -10.19 16.89 -4.45
CA ILE A 178 -9.44 16.76 -5.72
C ILE A 178 -10.36 16.91 -6.93
N LYS A 179 -11.51 16.24 -6.94
CA LYS A 179 -12.47 16.31 -8.06
C LYS A 179 -13.08 17.70 -8.23
N ASN A 180 -13.23 18.44 -7.14
CA ASN A 180 -13.75 19.80 -7.13
C ASN A 180 -12.67 20.87 -7.36
N GLU A 181 -11.42 20.47 -7.64
CA GLU A 181 -10.27 21.38 -7.81
C GLU A 181 -9.96 22.22 -6.55
N GLU A 182 -10.33 21.73 -5.37
CA GLU A 182 -10.09 22.36 -4.07
C GLU A 182 -8.78 21.90 -3.41
N TYR A 183 -8.13 20.90 -4.00
CA TYR A 183 -6.86 20.32 -3.57
C TYR A 183 -5.97 20.04 -4.78
N GLU A 184 -4.68 20.36 -4.69
CA GLU A 184 -3.69 20.09 -5.74
C GLU A 184 -2.89 18.81 -5.44
N PRO A 185 -3.31 17.64 -5.96
CA PRO A 185 -2.72 16.36 -5.54
C PRO A 185 -1.42 16.01 -6.27
N TYR A 186 -1.01 16.84 -7.22
CA TYR A 186 0.17 16.60 -8.08
C TYR A 186 1.43 17.32 -7.58
N VAL A 187 1.36 17.99 -6.43
CA VAL A 187 2.51 18.69 -5.85
C VAL A 187 3.48 17.69 -5.23
N GLY A 188 4.78 17.88 -5.45
CA GLY A 188 5.83 17.04 -4.89
C GLY A 188 6.22 15.84 -5.77
N GLN A 189 6.90 14.88 -5.16
CA GLN A 189 7.39 13.67 -5.81
C GLN A 189 7.01 12.43 -5.01
N VAL A 190 7.04 11.27 -5.65
CA VAL A 190 6.67 10.01 -5.03
C VAL A 190 7.71 8.93 -5.29
N LEU A 191 7.88 8.08 -4.29
CA LEU A 191 8.62 6.83 -4.35
C LEU A 191 7.62 5.68 -4.10
N ARG A 192 7.29 4.94 -5.15
CA ARG A 192 6.44 3.75 -5.04
C ARG A 192 7.28 2.53 -4.72
N PHE A 193 6.94 1.83 -3.66
CA PHE A 193 7.44 0.51 -3.32
C PHE A 193 6.47 -0.55 -3.78
N ASP A 194 6.98 -1.53 -4.50
CA ASP A 194 6.27 -2.77 -4.79
C ASP A 194 7.04 -3.92 -4.17
N ILE A 195 6.35 -4.74 -3.38
CA ILE A 195 6.96 -5.87 -2.68
C ILE A 195 6.11 -7.10 -2.99
N SER A 196 6.76 -8.17 -3.45
CA SER A 196 6.07 -9.42 -3.82
C SER A 196 6.96 -10.63 -3.53
N TYR A 197 6.32 -11.76 -3.23
CA TYR A 197 6.92 -13.08 -3.23
C TYR A 197 6.49 -13.82 -4.49
N GLU A 198 7.27 -14.80 -4.97
CA GLU A 198 7.25 -15.27 -6.36
C GLU A 198 5.86 -15.62 -6.92
N ASN A 199 4.89 -15.97 -6.08
CA ASN A 199 3.51 -16.31 -6.45
C ASN A 199 2.42 -15.64 -5.59
N LEU A 200 2.76 -14.61 -4.82
CA LEU A 200 1.88 -14.01 -3.82
C LEU A 200 1.51 -12.55 -4.12
N HIS A 201 0.51 -12.06 -3.39
CA HIS A 201 -0.02 -10.70 -3.49
C HIS A 201 1.11 -9.66 -3.48
N ARG A 202 1.11 -8.80 -4.50
CA ARG A 202 1.98 -7.62 -4.59
C ARG A 202 1.41 -6.55 -3.67
N ILE A 203 2.17 -6.17 -2.65
CA ILE A 203 1.88 -4.98 -1.85
C ILE A 203 2.48 -3.79 -2.57
N THR A 204 1.65 -2.76 -2.80
CA THR A 204 2.09 -1.47 -3.33
C THR A 204 1.93 -0.42 -2.23
N LYS A 205 3.00 0.34 -1.97
CA LYS A 205 3.03 1.42 -0.98
C LYS A 205 3.71 2.64 -1.57
N TYR A 206 3.30 3.82 -1.14
CA TYR A 206 3.77 5.08 -1.71
C TYR A 206 4.38 5.96 -0.63
N PHE A 207 5.53 6.55 -0.94
CA PHE A 207 6.22 7.54 -0.12
C PHE A 207 6.16 8.89 -0.85
N HIS A 208 5.40 9.84 -0.32
CA HIS A 208 5.20 11.17 -0.92
C HIS A 208 6.16 12.19 -0.30
N VAL A 209 6.97 12.83 -1.14
CA VAL A 209 7.89 13.92 -0.82
C VAL A 209 7.24 15.21 -1.29
N ALA A 210 6.58 15.93 -0.38
CA ALA A 210 6.12 17.28 -0.64
C ALA A 210 7.33 18.23 -0.67
N TYR A 211 7.53 18.95 -1.77
CA TYR A 211 8.49 20.05 -1.81
C TYR A 211 7.91 21.22 -1.00
N GLY A 212 8.43 21.43 0.20
CA GLY A 212 8.18 22.61 1.02
C GLY A 212 9.28 22.78 2.06
N GLU A 213 10.01 23.88 2.00
CA GLU A 213 10.51 24.60 3.18
C GLU A 213 9.72 25.90 3.27
#